data_AF-A0AAW1JQ88-F1
#
_entry.id   AF-A0AAW1JQ88-F1
#
_cell.length_a   1.000
_cell.length_b   1.000
_cell.length_c   1.000
_cell.angle_alpha   90.00
_cell.angle_beta   90.00
_cell.angle_gamma   90.00
#
_symmetry.space_group_name_H-M   'P 1'
#
loop_
_entity.id
_entity.type
_entity.pdbx_description
1 polymer ?
#
loop_
_entity_poly.entity_id
_entity_poly.type
_entity_poly.pdbx_seq_one_letter_code
_entity_poly.pdbx_strand_id
1 'polypeptide(L)'
;MMTVSITPNHQVASVFAAAFYALFNLFSGFFIPKPRIPKWWIWYYWICPAAWTVYSLIVSQYGDLTQQIQVTGMTNTPTIQWYIQNHFGYDPDFMAPVAVVLFGFTVFFAFLYAYCIRTLNFQMR
;
A
#
# COMPACT_ATOMS: atom_id res chain seq x y z
N MET A 1 -13.60 3.18 8.56
CA MET A 1 -15.05 2.98 8.35
C MET A 1 -15.43 1.50 8.32
N MET A 2 -14.85 0.69 7.42
CA MET A 2 -15.13 -0.76 7.33
C MET A 2 -14.93 -1.53 8.65
N THR A 3 -13.82 -1.32 9.35
CA THR A 3 -13.53 -2.07 10.59
C THR A 3 -14.59 -1.82 11.67
N VAL A 4 -15.09 -0.59 11.77
CA VAL A 4 -16.13 -0.21 12.74
C VAL A 4 -17.47 -0.88 12.41
N SER A 5 -17.80 -1.05 11.12
CA SER A 5 -19.03 -1.73 10.71
C SER A 5 -19.02 -3.24 10.92
N ILE A 6 -17.85 -3.86 11.10
CA ILE A 6 -17.71 -5.32 11.27
C ILE A 6 -17.62 -5.71 12.75
N THR A 7 -17.16 -4.79 13.61
CA THR A 7 -16.97 -5.06 15.04
C THR A 7 -18.12 -4.57 15.90
N PRO A 8 -18.49 -5.28 16.98
CA PRO A 8 -19.60 -4.89 17.85
C PRO A 8 -19.30 -3.69 18.79
N ASN A 9 -18.03 -3.28 18.92
CA ASN A 9 -17.62 -2.17 19.78
C ASN A 9 -16.44 -1.40 19.15
N HIS A 10 -16.44 -0.07 19.27
CA HIS A 10 -15.41 0.84 18.80
C HIS A 10 -14.00 0.54 19.35
N GLN A 11 -13.89 0.08 20.60
CA GLN A 11 -12.59 -0.28 21.18
C GLN A 11 -11.96 -1.50 20.50
N VAL A 12 -12.78 -2.49 20.14
CA VAL A 12 -12.31 -3.66 19.39
C VAL A 12 -11.95 -3.23 17.97
N ALA A 13 -12.78 -2.39 17.35
CA ALA A 13 -12.50 -1.82 16.03
C ALA A 13 -11.14 -1.12 15.95
N SER A 14 -10.80 -0.32 16.97
CA SER A 14 -9.56 0.47 16.99
C SER A 14 -8.33 -0.42 17.15
N VAL A 15 -8.38 -1.44 18.02
CA VAL A 15 -7.27 -2.39 18.19
C VAL A 15 -7.01 -3.18 16.90
N PHE A 16 -8.07 -3.70 16.26
CA PHE A 16 -7.92 -4.39 14.97
C PHE A 16 -7.37 -3.45 13.90
N ALA A 17 -7.92 -2.24 13.77
CA ALA A 17 -7.43 -1.27 12.80
C ALA A 17 -5.94 -0.94 13.03
N ALA A 18 -5.51 -0.70 14.26
CA ALA A 18 -4.13 -0.40 14.59
C ALA A 18 -3.16 -1.54 14.18
N ALA A 19 -3.52 -2.79 14.46
CA ALA A 19 -2.72 -3.94 14.06
C ALA A 19 -2.58 -4.05 12.53
N PHE A 20 -3.67 -3.89 11.79
CA PHE A 20 -3.64 -3.92 10.32
C PHE A 20 -2.85 -2.75 9.73
N TYR A 21 -3.01 -1.53 10.27
CA TYR A 21 -2.23 -0.37 9.84
C TYR A 21 -0.73 -0.55 10.08
N ALA A 22 -0.34 -1.15 11.19
CA ALA A 22 1.07 -1.44 11.47
C ALA A 22 1.64 -2.41 10.41
N LEU A 23 0.91 -3.50 10.13
CA LEU A 23 1.33 -4.46 9.10
C LEU A 23 1.37 -3.84 7.70
N PHE A 24 0.35 -3.05 7.32
CA PHE A 24 0.34 -2.34 6.04
C PHE A 24 1.49 -1.35 5.90
N ASN A 25 1.87 -0.64 6.96
CA ASN A 25 3.04 0.25 6.92
C ASN A 25 4.33 -0.52 6.70
N LEU A 26 4.54 -1.61 7.45
CA LEU A 26 5.78 -2.39 7.39
C LEU A 26 6.02 -3.00 6.00
N PHE A 27 4.96 -3.55 5.40
CA PHE A 27 5.01 -4.22 4.09
C PHE A 27 4.51 -3.35 2.92
N SER A 28 4.45 -2.03 3.10
CA SER A 28 4.05 -1.09 2.03
C SER A 28 5.08 -0.97 0.90
N GLY A 29 6.28 -1.55 1.04
CA GLY A 29 7.38 -1.34 0.11
C GLY A 29 8.28 -0.16 0.46
N PHE A 30 7.92 0.67 1.45
CA PHE A 30 8.75 1.79 1.91
C PHE A 30 9.84 1.35 2.89
N PHE A 31 9.46 0.73 4.03
CA PHE A 31 10.44 0.25 5.02
C PHE A 31 11.19 -0.99 4.54
N ILE A 32 10.46 -1.94 3.95
CA ILE A 32 11.01 -3.15 3.35
C ILE A 32 10.74 -3.06 1.85
N PRO A 33 11.78 -2.79 1.02
CA PRO A 33 11.65 -2.75 -0.42
C PRO A 33 11.04 -4.05 -0.97
N LYS A 34 10.16 -3.94 -1.97
CA LYS A 34 9.49 -5.09 -2.60
C LYS A 34 10.45 -6.24 -2.97
N PRO A 35 11.65 -6.00 -3.55
CA PRO A 35 12.60 -7.07 -3.89
C PRO A 35 13.16 -7.83 -2.68
N ARG A 36 13.13 -7.23 -1.48
CA ARG A 36 13.64 -7.81 -0.22
C ARG A 36 12.58 -8.56 0.57
N ILE A 37 11.32 -8.51 0.16
CA ILE A 37 10.24 -9.25 0.81
C ILE A 37 10.39 -10.75 0.48
N PRO A 38 10.36 -11.66 1.47
CA PRO A 38 10.41 -13.09 1.22
C PRO A 38 9.32 -13.54 0.24
N LYS A 39 9.64 -14.46 -0.68
CA LYS A 39 8.70 -14.94 -1.73
C LYS A 39 7.35 -15.42 -1.18
N TRP A 40 7.35 -16.03 0.01
CA TRP A 40 6.11 -16.48 0.66
C TRP A 40 5.24 -15.33 1.20
N TRP A 41 5.81 -14.17 1.52
CA TRP A 41 5.10 -13.02 2.10
C TRP A 41 4.69 -11.97 1.07
N ILE A 42 5.13 -12.12 -0.19
CA ILE A 42 4.90 -11.10 -1.22
C ILE A 42 3.42 -10.90 -1.58
N TRP A 43 2.56 -11.90 -1.36
CA TRP A 43 1.11 -11.75 -1.56
C TRP A 43 0.52 -10.65 -0.67
N TYR A 44 1.07 -10.45 0.54
CA TYR A 44 0.60 -9.43 1.46
C TYR A 44 0.86 -8.02 0.92
N TYR A 45 2.01 -7.83 0.26
CA TYR A 45 2.33 -6.60 -0.46
C TYR A 45 1.27 -6.27 -1.53
N TRP A 46 0.82 -7.27 -2.29
CA TRP A 46 -0.17 -7.07 -3.36
C TRP A 46 -1.60 -6.80 -2.86
N ILE A 47 -1.98 -7.30 -1.68
CA ILE A 47 -3.30 -7.03 -1.07
C ILE A 47 -3.30 -5.69 -0.30
N CYS A 48 -2.13 -5.18 0.09
CA CYS A 48 -1.99 -3.96 0.86
C CYS A 48 -2.28 -2.72 -0.01
N PRO A 49 -3.38 -1.97 0.20
CA PRO A 49 -3.67 -0.76 -0.58
C PRO A 49 -2.61 0.32 -0.37
N ALA A 50 -1.99 0.40 0.82
CA ALA A 50 -0.93 1.36 1.10
C ALA A 50 0.32 1.11 0.24
N ALA A 51 0.60 -0.14 -0.14
CA ALA A 51 1.73 -0.48 -1.01
C ALA A 51 1.57 0.13 -2.41
N TRP A 52 0.36 0.03 -2.96
CA TRP A 52 0.01 0.63 -4.25
C TRP A 52 0.02 2.15 -4.22
N THR A 53 -0.42 2.77 -3.11
CA THR A 53 -0.36 4.24 -2.94
C THR A 53 1.08 4.73 -2.93
N VAL A 54 1.96 4.09 -2.15
CA VAL A 54 3.39 4.45 -2.09
C VAL A 54 4.05 4.26 -3.45
N TYR A 55 3.78 3.15 -4.13
CA TYR A 55 4.25 2.89 -5.49
C TYR A 55 3.84 4.04 -6.43
N SER A 56 2.54 4.38 -6.44
CA SER A 56 1.99 5.42 -7.32
C SER A 56 2.63 6.77 -7.08
N LEU A 57 2.78 7.17 -5.81
CA LEU A 57 3.36 8.47 -5.45
C LEU A 57 4.84 8.55 -5.82
N ILE A 58 5.61 7.49 -5.58
CA ILE A 58 7.04 7.51 -5.88
C ILE A 58 7.26 7.56 -7.40
N VAL A 59 6.53 6.74 -8.16
CA VAL A 59 6.62 6.75 -9.62
C VAL A 59 6.15 8.09 -10.21
N SER A 60 5.06 8.68 -9.69
CA SER A 60 4.55 9.95 -10.23
C SER A 60 5.49 11.14 -9.97
N GLN A 61 6.21 11.12 -8.84
CA GLN A 61 7.06 12.24 -8.45
C GLN A 61 8.51 12.10 -8.94
N TYR A 62 9.00 10.88 -9.10
CA TYR A 62 10.42 10.61 -9.31
C TYR A 62 10.72 9.64 -10.47
N GLY A 63 9.69 9.11 -11.14
CA GLY A 63 9.85 8.08 -12.17
C GLY A 63 10.55 8.57 -13.45
N ASP A 64 10.53 9.88 -13.72
CA ASP A 64 11.14 10.54 -14.87
C ASP A 64 12.43 11.31 -14.53
N LEU A 65 12.80 11.36 -13.25
CA LEU A 65 13.96 12.11 -12.79
C LEU A 65 15.26 11.32 -13.02
N THR A 66 16.10 11.86 -13.91
CA THR A 66 17.42 11.30 -14.26
C THR A 66 18.57 11.96 -13.50
N GLN A 67 18.27 12.84 -12.54
CA GLN A 67 19.28 13.50 -11.71
C GLN A 67 20.05 12.45 -10.89
N GLN A 68 21.36 12.66 -10.74
CA GLN A 68 22.21 11.78 -9.94
C GLN A 68 22.07 12.11 -8.45
N ILE A 69 22.01 11.07 -7.62
CA ILE A 69 21.94 11.20 -6.17
C ILE A 69 23.11 10.48 -5.50
N GLN A 70 23.59 11.08 -4.41
CA GLN A 70 24.54 10.43 -3.50
C GLN A 70 23.72 9.69 -2.44
N VAL A 71 23.88 8.37 -2.37
CA VAL A 71 23.18 7.53 -1.39
C VAL A 71 24.19 6.96 -0.42
N THR A 72 23.95 7.15 0.87
CA THR A 72 24.81 6.63 1.94
C THR A 72 24.93 5.10 1.82
N GLY A 73 26.16 4.60 1.64
CA GLY A 73 26.44 3.17 1.48
C GLY A 73 26.58 2.68 0.04
N MET A 74 26.45 3.56 -0.96
CA MET A 74 26.82 3.27 -2.36
C MET A 74 27.99 4.17 -2.80
N THR A 75 28.98 3.59 -3.49
CA THR A 75 30.12 4.32 -4.06
C THR A 75 29.80 4.95 -5.42
N ASN A 76 28.79 4.45 -6.11
CA ASN A 76 28.34 4.99 -7.40
C ASN A 76 27.24 6.03 -7.18
N THR A 77 27.12 6.97 -8.11
CA THR A 77 26.05 7.99 -8.17
C THR A 77 24.95 7.59 -9.15
N PRO A 78 24.02 6.68 -8.77
CA PRO A 78 22.94 6.31 -9.66
C PRO A 78 22.01 7.50 -9.92
N THR A 79 21.28 7.41 -11.02
CA THR A 79 20.12 8.28 -11.26
C THR A 79 18.99 7.91 -10.29
N ILE A 80 18.14 8.88 -9.96
CA ILE A 80 16.96 8.66 -9.09
C ILE A 80 16.07 7.55 -9.66
N GLN A 81 15.79 7.59 -10.96
CA GLN A 81 15.03 6.55 -11.66
C GLN A 81 15.64 5.15 -11.48
N TRP A 82 16.96 5.00 -11.69
CA TRP A 82 17.63 3.70 -11.52
C TRP A 82 17.53 3.22 -10.07
N TYR A 83 17.70 4.12 -9.11
CA TYR A 83 17.62 3.78 -7.69
C TYR A 83 16.22 3.29 -7.31
N ILE A 84 15.16 3.99 -7.75
CA ILE A 84 13.78 3.60 -7.49
C ILE A 84 13.43 2.26 -8.12
N GLN A 85 13.86 2.03 -9.35
CA GLN A 85 13.57 0.78 -10.05
C GLN A 85 14.35 -0.40 -9.45
N ASN A 86 15.65 -0.25 -9.24
CA ASN A 86 16.52 -1.37 -8.88
C ASN A 86 16.56 -1.63 -7.35
N HIS A 87 16.43 -0.59 -6.53
CA HIS A 87 16.39 -0.73 -5.07
C HIS A 87 14.97 -1.01 -4.55
N PHE A 88 13.99 -0.21 -4.99
CA PHE A 88 12.61 -0.32 -4.50
C PHE A 88 11.72 -1.23 -5.35
N GLY A 89 12.09 -1.52 -6.60
CA GLY A 89 11.30 -2.38 -7.50
C GLY A 89 10.08 -1.68 -8.09
N TYR A 90 10.14 -0.35 -8.24
CA TYR A 90 9.07 0.45 -8.84
C TYR A 90 9.40 0.79 -10.29
N ASP A 91 8.65 0.20 -11.21
CA ASP A 91 8.70 0.45 -12.64
C ASP A 91 7.77 1.60 -13.04
N PRO A 92 8.29 2.66 -13.71
CA PRO A 92 7.48 3.79 -14.18
C PRO A 92 6.37 3.41 -15.17
N ASP A 93 6.63 2.45 -16.05
CA ASP A 93 5.67 1.99 -17.06
C ASP A 93 4.45 1.27 -16.46
N PHE A 94 4.52 0.88 -15.18
CA PHE A 94 3.45 0.16 -14.49
C PHE A 94 2.42 1.10 -13.82
N MET A 95 2.45 2.39 -14.11
CA MET A 95 1.57 3.39 -13.46
C MET A 95 0.08 3.17 -13.75
N ALA A 96 -0.29 2.79 -15.00
CA ALA A 96 -1.69 2.60 -15.37
C ALA A 96 -2.35 1.43 -14.61
N PRO A 97 -1.73 0.22 -14.51
CA PRO A 97 -2.21 -0.84 -13.63
C PRO A 97 -2.38 -0.42 -12.17
N VAL A 98 -1.42 0.34 -11.63
CA VAL A 98 -1.46 0.81 -10.24
C VAL A 98 -2.70 1.69 -9.99
N ALA A 99 -3.01 2.61 -10.91
CA ALA A 99 -4.19 3.46 -10.81
C ALA A 99 -5.51 2.66 -10.83
N VAL A 100 -5.61 1.66 -11.71
CA VAL A 100 -6.78 0.77 -11.80
C VAL A 100 -6.97 -0.02 -10.49
N VAL A 101 -5.88 -0.55 -9.94
CA VAL A 101 -5.94 -1.32 -8.68
C VAL A 101 -6.36 -0.44 -7.50
N LEU A 102 -5.84 0.79 -7.40
CA LEU A 102 -6.24 1.74 -6.36
C LEU A 102 -7.73 2.10 -6.44
N PHE A 103 -8.23 2.35 -7.66
CA PHE A 103 -9.65 2.58 -7.89
C PHE A 103 -10.48 1.34 -7.50
N GLY A 104 -10.02 0.15 -7.89
CA GLY A 104 -10.64 -1.13 -7.54
C GLY A 104 -10.76 -1.34 -6.03
N PHE A 105 -9.69 -1.08 -5.26
CA PHE A 105 -9.72 -1.14 -3.80
C PHE A 105 -10.75 -0.17 -3.21
N THR A 106 -10.82 1.05 -3.74
CA THR A 106 -11.77 2.07 -3.26
C THR A 106 -13.22 1.61 -3.44
N VAL A 107 -13.56 1.11 -4.63
CA VAL A 107 -14.89 0.55 -4.93
C VAL A 107 -15.18 -0.68 -4.07
N PHE A 108 -14.21 -1.58 -3.91
CA PHE A 108 -14.34 -2.78 -3.09
C PHE A 108 -14.63 -2.45 -1.62
N PHE A 109 -13.86 -1.54 -1.02
CA PHE A 109 -14.07 -1.13 0.37
C PHE A 109 -15.41 -0.39 0.55
N ALA A 110 -15.83 0.42 -0.42
CA ALA A 110 -17.13 1.08 -0.39
C ALA A 110 -18.28 0.06 -0.45
N PHE A 111 -18.18 -0.93 -1.35
CA PHE A 111 -19.16 -2.01 -1.47
C PHE A 111 -19.26 -2.85 -0.19
N LEU A 112 -18.10 -3.28 0.36
CA LEU A 112 -18.05 -4.03 1.61
C LEU A 112 -18.66 -3.26 2.77
N TYR A 113 -18.36 -1.97 2.88
CA TYR A 113 -18.95 -1.11 3.89
C TYR A 113 -20.49 -1.04 3.76
N ALA A 114 -21.01 -0.79 2.55
CA ALA A 114 -22.44 -0.76 2.29
C ALA A 114 -23.13 -2.10 2.59
N TYR A 115 -22.49 -3.22 2.20
CA TYR A 115 -22.98 -4.57 2.49
C TYR A 115 -23.02 -4.85 3.99
N CYS A 116 -21.93 -4.57 4.71
CA CYS A 116 -21.84 -4.79 6.16
C CYS A 116 -22.90 -4.00 6.92
N ILE A 117 -23.14 -2.72 6.57
CA ILE A 117 -24.22 -1.94 7.19
C ILE A 117 -25.59 -2.57 6.97
N ARG A 118 -25.85 -3.07 5.76
CA ARG A 118 -27.14 -3.68 5.42
C ARG A 118 -27.38 -4.98 6.18
N THR A 119 -26.37 -5.84 6.32
CA THR A 119 -26.52 -7.17 6.94
C THR A 119 -26.29 -7.18 8.44
N LEU A 120 -25.31 -6.41 8.92
CA LEU A 120 -24.89 -6.35 10.33
C LEU A 120 -25.50 -5.12 11.01
N ASN A 121 -26.78 -4.85 10.76
CA ASN A 121 -27.46 -3.65 11.25
C ASN A 121 -27.68 -3.73 12.78
N PHE A 122 -26.62 -3.46 13.55
CA PHE A 122 -26.60 -3.46 15.00
C PHE A 122 -27.37 -2.29 15.62
N GLN A 123 -27.87 -1.33 14.82
CA GLN A 123 -28.64 -0.18 15.31
C GLN A 123 -30.14 -0.48 15.53
N MET A 124 -30.63 -1.67 15.16
CA MET A 124 -32.03 -2.08 15.35
C MET A 124 -32.23 -2.99 16.58
N ARG A 125 -31.29 -3.02 17.54
CA ARG A 125 -31.41 -3.79 18.77
C ARG A 125 -31.40 -2.90 20.00
#